data_AF-A0AA86S052-F1
#
_entry.id   AF-A0AA86S052-F1
#
_cell.length_a   1.000
_cell.length_b   1.000
_cell.length_c   1.000
_cell.angle_alpha   90.00
_cell.angle_beta   90.00
_cell.angle_gamma   90.00
#
_symmetry.space_group_name_H-M   'P 1'
#
loop_
_entity.id
_entity.type
_entity.pdbx_description
1 polymer ?
#
loop_
_entity_poly.entity_id
_entity_poly.type
_entity_poly.pdbx_seq_one_letter_code
_entity_poly.pdbx_strand_id
1 'polypeptide(L)'
;MGSYIGSVFGQFGGNNNSIVNTILTGSVSGQTMLGGFVGFSNQNVTIQNSTSSQNISGKLNQIGGIIGTQMNNVTVIDSLITQTNLSGNSQIGGFVGQLTSTLFITNSKIQSVRISGIIQLGIIVGWSNGGTFTIIGTTSSSNFIKGNAQTNCTLSNTWSASQC
;
A
#
# COMPACT_ATOMS: atom_id res chain seq x y z
N MET A 1 -20.28 7.60 -6.00
CA MET A 1 -19.47 8.48 -5.14
C MET A 1 -18.36 7.65 -4.52
N GLY A 2 -17.10 7.88 -4.90
CA GLY A 2 -15.96 7.21 -4.26
C GLY A 2 -15.67 7.89 -2.92
N SER A 3 -15.38 7.11 -1.88
CA SER A 3 -15.00 7.63 -0.57
C SER A 3 -13.50 7.46 -0.41
N TYR A 4 -12.71 8.53 -0.51
CA TYR A 4 -11.27 8.46 -0.27
C TYR A 4 -11.00 8.49 1.22
N ILE A 5 -10.50 7.40 1.79
CA ILE A 5 -10.29 7.30 3.24
C ILE A 5 -8.83 6.93 3.50
N GLY A 6 -8.12 7.84 4.14
CA GLY A 6 -6.82 7.58 4.76
C GLY A 6 -6.83 8.09 6.20
N SER A 7 -6.08 7.43 7.09
CA SER A 7 -6.05 7.82 8.51
C SER A 7 -5.43 9.20 8.71
N VAL A 8 -4.53 9.62 7.83
CA VAL A 8 -3.93 10.96 7.86
C VAL A 8 -4.63 11.84 6.83
N PHE A 9 -4.71 11.38 5.58
CA PHE A 9 -5.31 12.14 4.49
C PHE A 9 -6.20 11.26 3.62
N GLY A 10 -7.44 11.68 3.36
CA GLY A 10 -8.26 11.09 2.30
C GLY A 10 -7.64 11.32 0.92
N GLN A 11 -7.23 12.56 0.67
CA GLN A 11 -6.52 13.02 -0.52
C GLN A 11 -5.64 14.21 -0.14
N PHE A 12 -4.47 14.34 -0.78
CA PHE A 12 -3.65 15.54 -0.64
C PHE A 12 -4.10 16.67 -1.55
N GLY A 13 -4.02 17.90 -1.05
CA GLY A 13 -4.08 19.14 -1.85
C GLY A 13 -2.68 19.74 -2.01
N GLY A 14 -2.37 20.26 -3.20
CA GLY A 14 -1.07 20.90 -3.48
C GLY A 14 0.04 19.95 -3.94
N ASN A 15 1.20 20.53 -4.29
CA ASN A 15 2.34 19.79 -4.84
C ASN A 15 3.34 19.40 -3.73
N ASN A 16 3.95 18.21 -3.84
CA ASN A 16 5.00 17.69 -2.96
C ASN A 16 4.59 17.52 -1.50
N ASN A 17 3.82 16.47 -1.23
CA ASN A 17 3.34 16.17 0.12
C ASN A 17 4.30 15.21 0.83
N SER A 18 4.52 15.41 2.13
CA SER A 18 5.37 14.53 2.94
C SER A 18 4.68 14.09 4.22
N ILE A 19 4.90 12.83 4.59
CA ILE A 19 4.56 12.26 5.89
C ILE A 19 5.84 11.72 6.49
N VAL A 20 6.25 12.26 7.64
CA VAL A 20 7.54 11.95 8.25
C VAL A 20 7.34 11.66 9.73
N ASN A 21 8.10 10.70 10.28
CA ASN A 21 8.13 10.38 11.72
C ASN A 21 6.73 10.08 12.31
N THR A 22 5.89 9.40 11.54
CA THR A 22 4.49 9.17 11.93
C THR A 22 4.25 7.71 12.28
N ILE A 23 3.51 7.48 13.37
CA ILE A 23 3.07 6.14 13.78
C ILE A 23 1.55 6.11 13.69
N LEU A 24 1.03 5.17 12.91
CA LEU A 24 -0.40 4.95 12.78
C LEU A 24 -0.80 3.61 13.40
N THR A 25 -1.78 3.69 14.29
CA THR A 25 -2.44 2.52 14.88
C THR A 25 -3.96 2.69 14.73
N GLY A 26 -4.70 1.61 14.93
CA GLY A 26 -6.17 1.63 14.90
C GLY A 26 -6.76 1.02 13.64
N SER A 27 -8.02 1.36 13.33
CA SER A 27 -8.77 0.73 12.25
C SER A 27 -9.33 1.74 11.26
N VAL A 28 -9.17 1.45 9.98
CA VAL A 28 -9.78 2.20 8.87
C VAL A 28 -10.86 1.33 8.25
N SER A 29 -12.08 1.86 8.15
CA SER A 29 -13.15 1.16 7.45
C SER A 29 -13.84 2.06 6.45
N GLY A 30 -14.25 1.49 5.32
CA GLY A 30 -14.89 2.25 4.26
C GLY A 30 -15.31 1.40 3.07
N GLN A 31 -15.70 2.05 1.98
CA GLN A 31 -16.18 1.32 0.80
C GLN A 31 -15.05 1.01 -0.20
N THR A 32 -14.28 2.01 -0.63
CA THR A 32 -13.29 1.93 -1.72
C THR A 32 -12.10 2.84 -1.40
N MET A 33 -10.94 2.64 -2.03
CA MET A 33 -9.77 3.54 -1.94
C MET A 33 -9.34 3.83 -0.49
N LEU A 34 -9.05 2.76 0.23
CA LEU A 34 -8.63 2.83 1.63
C LEU A 34 -7.12 2.74 1.73
N GLY A 35 -6.50 3.71 2.37
CA GLY A 35 -5.07 3.68 2.72
C GLY A 35 -4.85 3.82 4.21
N GLY A 36 -3.78 3.24 4.73
CA GLY A 36 -3.38 3.50 6.12
C GLY A 36 -3.06 4.98 6.30
N PHE A 37 -2.18 5.51 5.46
CA PHE A 37 -1.81 6.92 5.45
C PHE A 37 -2.69 7.75 4.51
N VAL A 38 -2.87 7.29 3.27
CA VAL A 38 -3.44 8.08 2.18
C VAL A 38 -4.47 7.27 1.40
N GLY A 39 -5.72 7.72 1.32
CA GLY A 39 -6.75 7.04 0.52
C GLY A 39 -6.44 7.09 -0.99
N PHE A 40 -6.24 8.30 -1.51
CA PHE A 40 -5.98 8.56 -2.92
C PHE A 40 -4.85 9.57 -3.11
N SER A 41 -3.79 9.14 -3.80
CA SER A 41 -2.60 9.94 -4.08
C SER A 41 -2.57 10.38 -5.55
N ASN A 42 -3.12 11.56 -5.83
CA ASN A 42 -3.03 12.22 -7.14
C ASN A 42 -1.85 13.20 -7.25
N GLN A 43 -0.97 13.24 -6.27
CA GLN A 43 0.21 14.10 -6.24
C GLN A 43 1.42 13.28 -5.81
N ASN A 44 2.61 13.88 -5.93
CA ASN A 44 3.81 13.23 -5.43
C ASN A 44 3.79 13.20 -3.89
N VAL A 45 4.05 12.02 -3.32
CA VAL A 45 4.04 11.81 -1.87
C VAL A 45 5.32 11.12 -1.42
N THR A 46 5.95 11.67 -0.40
CA THR A 46 7.08 11.03 0.29
C THR A 46 6.66 10.61 1.69
N ILE A 47 6.84 9.34 2.02
CA ILE A 47 6.57 8.77 3.34
C ILE A 47 7.91 8.29 3.90
N GLN A 48 8.33 8.83 5.05
CA GLN A 48 9.64 8.54 5.60
C GLN A 48 9.56 8.24 7.09
N ASN A 49 10.37 7.28 7.55
CA ASN A 49 10.54 6.95 8.97
C ASN A 49 9.20 6.77 9.69
N SER A 50 8.28 6.05 9.06
CA SER A 50 6.89 5.95 9.50
C SER A 50 6.51 4.49 9.75
N THR A 51 5.66 4.26 10.74
CA THR A 51 5.19 2.92 11.12
C THR A 51 3.68 2.82 10.96
N SER A 52 3.20 1.77 10.31
CA SER A 52 1.77 1.44 10.20
C SER A 52 1.48 0.12 10.89
N SER A 53 0.53 0.15 11.82
CA SER A 53 -0.02 -1.02 12.48
C SER A 53 -1.54 -0.91 12.58
N GLN A 54 -2.18 -1.03 11.42
CA GLN A 54 -3.60 -0.74 11.28
C GLN A 54 -4.41 -1.93 10.75
N ASN A 55 -5.69 -1.95 11.11
CA ASN A 55 -6.67 -2.86 10.53
C ASN A 55 -7.49 -2.11 9.48
N ILE A 56 -7.33 -2.44 8.21
CA ILE A 56 -8.02 -1.76 7.12
C ILE A 56 -9.04 -2.71 6.49
N SER A 57 -10.31 -2.35 6.56
CA SER A 57 -11.42 -3.14 6.04
C SER A 57 -12.26 -2.36 5.04
N GLY A 58 -12.22 -2.78 3.78
CA GLY A 58 -13.02 -2.22 2.71
C GLY A 58 -14.09 -3.18 2.22
N LYS A 59 -15.23 -2.63 1.80
CA LYS A 59 -16.33 -3.42 1.23
C LYS A 59 -16.10 -3.79 -0.24
N LEU A 60 -15.29 -2.99 -0.96
CA LEU A 60 -15.03 -3.13 -2.38
C LEU A 60 -13.53 -3.26 -2.64
N ASN A 61 -12.96 -2.31 -3.39
CA ASN A 61 -11.66 -2.46 -4.03
C ASN A 61 -10.67 -1.37 -3.58
N GLN A 62 -9.40 -1.56 -3.92
CA GLN A 62 -8.30 -0.59 -3.74
C GLN A 62 -7.97 -0.33 -2.28
N ILE A 63 -7.37 -1.33 -1.64
CA ILE A 63 -7.02 -1.28 -0.23
C ILE A 63 -5.51 -1.39 -0.12
N GLY A 64 -4.88 -0.37 0.45
CA GLY A 64 -3.44 -0.35 0.70
C GLY A 64 -3.12 -0.19 2.17
N GLY A 65 -2.14 -0.92 2.68
CA GLY A 65 -1.65 -0.72 4.05
C GLY A 65 -1.02 0.66 4.26
N ILE A 66 -0.55 1.31 3.18
CA ILE A 66 -0.11 2.71 3.21
C ILE A 66 -0.99 3.58 2.31
N ILE A 67 -1.14 3.22 1.02
CA ILE A 67 -1.89 4.02 0.03
C ILE A 67 -2.95 3.18 -0.68
N GLY A 68 -4.21 3.62 -0.67
CA GLY A 68 -5.29 2.91 -1.37
C GLY A 68 -5.07 2.89 -2.88
N THR A 69 -5.09 4.06 -3.51
CA THR A 69 -4.81 4.24 -4.94
C THR A 69 -3.73 5.29 -5.16
N GLN A 70 -2.72 4.90 -5.91
CA GLN A 70 -1.63 5.77 -6.34
C GLN A 70 -1.80 6.13 -7.82
N MET A 71 -1.98 7.42 -8.09
CA MET A 71 -1.96 7.99 -9.45
C MET A 71 -0.65 8.72 -9.81
N ASN A 72 0.08 9.23 -8.83
CA ASN A 72 1.36 9.92 -9.03
C ASN A 72 2.50 9.26 -8.25
N ASN A 73 3.72 9.80 -8.35
CA ASN A 73 4.89 9.12 -7.80
C ASN A 73 4.85 9.07 -6.27
N VAL A 74 5.15 7.91 -5.71
CA VAL A 74 5.23 7.72 -4.26
C VAL A 74 6.61 7.19 -3.92
N THR A 75 7.21 7.76 -2.89
CA THR A 75 8.46 7.29 -2.32
C THR A 75 8.26 6.95 -0.85
N VAL A 76 8.63 5.73 -0.47
CA VAL A 76 8.57 5.24 0.91
C VAL A 76 9.96 4.85 1.37
N ILE A 77 10.43 5.43 2.47
CA ILE A 77 11.80 5.32 2.95
C ILE A 77 11.78 4.98 4.44
N ASP A 78 12.64 4.03 4.87
CA ASP A 78 12.87 3.69 6.28
C ASP A 78 11.57 3.43 7.06
N SER A 79 10.56 2.81 6.42
CA SER A 79 9.23 2.67 7.00
C SER A 79 8.90 1.22 7.36
N LEU A 80 8.05 1.03 8.37
CA LEU A 80 7.67 -0.28 8.90
C LEU A 80 6.16 -0.49 8.79
N ILE A 81 5.73 -1.55 8.12
CA ILE A 81 4.36 -2.04 8.19
C ILE A 81 4.37 -3.27 9.08
N THR A 82 3.64 -3.24 10.20
CA THR A 82 3.59 -4.36 11.13
C THR A 82 2.20 -4.67 11.65
N GLN A 83 1.90 -5.95 11.90
CA GLN A 83 0.63 -6.39 12.50
C GLN A 83 -0.62 -5.82 11.80
N THR A 84 -0.53 -5.63 10.48
CA THR A 84 -1.56 -4.96 9.68
C THR A 84 -2.48 -6.01 9.07
N ASN A 85 -3.80 -5.87 9.25
CA ASN A 85 -4.77 -6.75 8.61
C ASN A 85 -5.54 -5.96 7.55
N LEU A 86 -5.50 -6.43 6.29
CA LEU A 86 -6.16 -5.83 5.15
C LEU A 86 -7.24 -6.78 4.64
N SER A 87 -8.49 -6.32 4.54
CA SER A 87 -9.60 -7.13 4.05
C SER A 87 -10.49 -6.39 3.06
N GLY A 88 -10.86 -7.02 1.95
CA GLY A 88 -11.84 -6.49 0.98
C GLY A 88 -12.05 -7.43 -0.20
N ASN A 89 -12.59 -6.93 -1.32
CA ASN A 89 -12.90 -7.77 -2.49
C ASN A 89 -11.72 -7.91 -3.45
N SER A 90 -11.16 -6.80 -3.94
CA SER A 90 -10.04 -6.84 -4.90
C SER A 90 -9.05 -5.69 -4.78
N GLN A 91 -7.88 -5.85 -5.39
CA GLN A 91 -6.82 -4.82 -5.46
C GLN A 91 -6.32 -4.44 -4.06
N ILE A 92 -5.82 -5.44 -3.33
CA ILE A 92 -5.36 -5.27 -1.97
C ILE A 92 -3.84 -5.45 -1.91
N GLY A 93 -3.15 -4.38 -1.53
CA GLY A 93 -1.70 -4.33 -1.41
C GLY A 93 -1.24 -4.04 0.00
N GLY A 94 -0.17 -4.67 0.46
CA GLY A 94 0.41 -4.31 1.77
C GLY A 94 0.94 -2.87 1.80
N PHE A 95 1.56 -2.39 0.71
CA PHE A 95 1.92 -0.98 0.55
C PHE A 95 0.83 -0.20 -0.21
N VAL A 96 0.55 -0.61 -1.45
CA VAL A 96 -0.34 0.11 -2.38
C VAL A 96 -1.41 -0.81 -2.94
N GLY A 97 -2.69 -0.45 -2.80
CA GLY A 97 -3.80 -1.23 -3.36
C GLY A 97 -3.78 -1.27 -4.89
N GLN A 98 -3.85 -0.08 -5.50
CA GLN A 98 -3.74 0.11 -6.95
C GLN A 98 -2.60 1.08 -7.29
N LEU A 99 -1.72 0.64 -8.18
CA LEU A 99 -0.56 1.38 -8.66
C LEU A 99 -0.73 1.77 -10.12
N THR A 100 -0.74 3.05 -10.46
CA THR A 100 -0.75 3.50 -11.88
C THR A 100 0.48 4.30 -12.30
N SER A 101 1.37 4.62 -11.37
CA SER A 101 2.59 5.39 -11.61
C SER A 101 3.77 4.74 -10.88
N THR A 102 4.85 5.47 -10.60
CA THR A 102 6.05 4.89 -10.01
C THR A 102 6.01 4.85 -8.48
N LEU A 103 6.33 3.70 -7.90
CA LEU A 103 6.47 3.47 -6.47
C LEU A 103 7.91 3.12 -6.13
N PHE A 104 8.56 3.92 -5.31
CA PHE A 104 9.90 3.63 -4.79
C PHE A 104 9.82 3.26 -3.32
N ILE A 105 10.32 2.09 -2.95
CA ILE A 105 10.39 1.65 -1.55
C ILE A 105 11.84 1.32 -1.23
N THR A 106 12.40 1.98 -0.21
CA THR A 106 13.78 1.77 0.21
C THR A 106 13.87 1.54 1.72
N ASN A 107 14.77 0.63 2.12
CA ASN A 107 15.13 0.35 3.52
C ASN A 107 13.94 0.12 4.46
N SER A 108 12.85 -0.44 3.94
CA SER A 108 11.60 -0.58 4.68
C SER A 108 11.39 -2.03 5.16
N LYS A 109 10.41 -2.26 6.02
CA LYS A 109 10.09 -3.60 6.53
C LYS A 109 8.60 -3.87 6.54
N ILE A 110 8.21 -5.08 6.16
CA ILE A 110 6.82 -5.54 6.17
C ILE A 110 6.73 -6.82 7.01
N GLN A 111 6.14 -6.75 8.19
CA GLN A 111 6.09 -7.88 9.12
C GLN A 111 4.67 -8.18 9.58
N SER A 112 4.26 -9.45 9.55
CA SER A 112 2.96 -9.86 10.10
C SER A 112 1.77 -9.16 9.43
N VAL A 113 1.85 -8.91 8.13
CA VAL A 113 0.74 -8.39 7.33
C VAL A 113 -0.14 -9.53 6.85
N ARG A 114 -1.45 -9.44 7.12
CA ARG A 114 -2.44 -10.39 6.64
C ARG A 114 -3.35 -9.71 5.62
N ILE A 115 -3.48 -10.30 4.44
CA ILE A 115 -4.31 -9.79 3.36
C ILE A 115 -5.40 -10.82 3.07
N SER A 116 -6.66 -10.41 3.05
CA SER A 116 -7.81 -11.27 2.75
C SER A 116 -8.69 -10.65 1.68
N GLY A 117 -8.92 -11.36 0.58
CA GLY A 117 -9.83 -10.93 -0.46
C GLY A 117 -10.06 -11.98 -1.53
N ILE A 118 -10.58 -11.56 -2.68
CA ILE A 118 -11.00 -12.48 -3.75
C ILE A 118 -9.93 -12.56 -4.83
N ILE A 119 -9.57 -11.43 -5.44
CA ILE A 119 -8.60 -11.34 -6.55
C ILE A 119 -7.66 -10.14 -6.39
N GLN A 120 -6.51 -10.17 -7.07
CA GLN A 120 -5.57 -9.03 -7.15
C GLN A 120 -5.04 -8.64 -5.77
N LEU A 121 -4.46 -9.63 -5.07
CA LEU A 121 -3.85 -9.46 -3.76
C LEU A 121 -2.32 -9.52 -3.87
N GLY A 122 -1.61 -8.65 -3.15
CA GLY A 122 -0.16 -8.65 -3.11
C GLY A 122 0.42 -8.05 -1.83
N ILE A 123 1.58 -8.55 -1.38
CA ILE A 123 2.22 -8.05 -0.16
C ILE A 123 2.70 -6.60 -0.33
N ILE A 124 3.02 -6.18 -1.55
CA ILE A 124 3.50 -4.82 -1.83
C ILE A 124 2.43 -4.07 -2.62
N VAL A 125 2.11 -4.55 -3.82
CA VAL A 125 1.12 -3.95 -4.70
C VAL A 125 0.00 -4.95 -4.97
N GLY A 126 -1.27 -4.54 -4.84
CA GLY A 126 -2.42 -5.40 -5.14
C GLY A 126 -2.67 -5.54 -6.64
N TRP A 127 -2.77 -4.41 -7.34
CA TRP A 127 -2.90 -4.34 -8.79
C TRP A 127 -2.05 -3.20 -9.37
N SER A 128 -1.35 -3.46 -10.48
CA SER A 128 -0.64 -2.44 -11.24
C SER A 128 -1.31 -2.22 -12.60
N ASN A 129 -1.54 -0.96 -12.95
CA ASN A 129 -2.10 -0.52 -14.23
C ASN A 129 -1.11 0.43 -14.91
N GLY A 130 -0.07 -0.14 -15.53
CA GLY A 130 1.01 0.63 -16.17
C GLY A 130 2.00 1.29 -15.20
N GLY A 131 1.80 1.12 -13.89
CA GLY A 131 2.73 1.61 -12.88
C GLY A 131 3.92 0.67 -12.67
N THR A 132 5.04 1.25 -12.26
CA THR A 132 6.28 0.51 -11.95
C THR A 132 6.59 0.63 -10.47
N PHE A 133 7.19 -0.39 -9.88
CA PHE A 133 7.69 -0.29 -8.52
C PHE A 133 9.14 -0.74 -8.44
N THR A 134 9.91 -0.12 -7.54
CA THR A 134 11.31 -0.44 -7.27
C THR A 134 11.48 -0.57 -5.78
N ILE A 135 12.07 -1.69 -5.36
CA ILE A 135 12.23 -2.04 -3.95
C ILE A 135 13.71 -2.31 -3.68
N ILE A 136 14.29 -1.60 -2.72
CA ILE A 136 15.71 -1.71 -2.37
C ILE A 136 15.82 -1.85 -0.85
N GLY A 137 16.65 -2.77 -0.36
CA GLY A 137 16.92 -2.92 1.09
C GLY A 137 15.69 -3.20 1.95
N THR A 138 14.59 -3.66 1.36
CA THR A 138 13.31 -3.85 2.05
C THR A 138 13.08 -5.33 2.36
N THR A 139 12.70 -5.63 3.59
CA THR A 139 12.49 -7.01 4.06
C THR A 139 11.01 -7.28 4.34
N SER A 140 10.58 -8.53 4.19
CA SER A 140 9.22 -8.93 4.54
C SER A 140 9.20 -10.31 5.17
N SER A 141 8.45 -10.47 6.27
CA SER A 141 8.39 -11.72 7.01
C SER A 141 7.01 -11.94 7.65
N SER A 142 6.66 -13.23 7.81
CA SER A 142 5.42 -13.65 8.49
C SER A 142 4.13 -13.06 7.87
N ASN A 143 4.14 -12.80 6.57
CA ASN A 143 2.98 -12.26 5.86
C ASN A 143 2.09 -13.38 5.32
N PHE A 144 0.78 -13.14 5.26
CA PHE A 144 -0.20 -14.14 4.84
C PHE A 144 -1.20 -13.53 3.86
N ILE A 145 -1.49 -14.23 2.76
CA ILE A 145 -2.53 -13.84 1.80
C ILE A 145 -3.60 -14.94 1.75
N LYS A 146 -4.85 -14.57 1.95
CA LYS A 146 -6.04 -15.41 1.81
C LYS A 146 -6.86 -14.95 0.61
N GLY A 147 -6.67 -15.59 -0.54
CA GLY A 147 -7.37 -15.28 -1.79
C GLY A 147 -6.49 -15.51 -3.03
N ASN A 148 -6.95 -15.06 -4.20
CA ASN A 148 -6.16 -15.17 -5.43
C ASN A 148 -5.11 -14.05 -5.50
N ALA A 149 -3.89 -14.37 -5.08
CA ALA A 149 -2.73 -13.50 -5.22
C ALA A 149 -2.29 -13.47 -6.69
N GLN A 150 -2.57 -12.37 -7.40
CA GLN A 150 -2.11 -12.22 -8.79
C GLN A 150 -0.63 -11.81 -8.88
N THR A 151 0.02 -11.43 -7.78
CA THR A 151 1.43 -11.03 -7.79
C THR A 151 2.30 -12.01 -7.01
N ASN A 152 2.89 -12.97 -7.72
CA ASN A 152 4.02 -13.80 -7.29
C ASN A 152 5.33 -12.98 -7.15
N CYS A 153 5.30 -11.85 -6.43
CA CYS A 153 6.53 -11.14 -6.07
C CYS A 153 6.85 -11.40 -4.59
N THR A 154 7.20 -12.64 -4.28
CA THR A 154 7.99 -12.94 -3.08
C THR A 154 9.38 -12.36 -3.28
N LEU A 155 9.74 -11.45 -2.37
CA LEU A 155 11.00 -10.71 -2.30
C LEU A 155 12.23 -11.48 -2.83
N SER A 156 12.78 -10.99 -3.93
CA SER A 156 14.21 -11.04 -4.16
C SER A 156 14.65 -9.75 -4.84
N ASN A 157 15.88 -9.33 -4.55
CA ASN A 157 16.40 -8.01 -4.87
C ASN A 157 16.31 -7.70 -6.38
N THR A 158 15.82 -6.49 -6.70
CA THR A 158 15.70 -5.88 -8.03
C THR A 158 14.79 -6.57 -9.05
N TRP A 159 13.54 -6.11 -9.21
CA TRP A 159 12.65 -6.52 -10.31
C TRP A 159 11.94 -5.32 -10.93
N SER A 160 11.80 -5.32 -12.26
CA SER A 160 11.06 -4.35 -13.06
C SER A 160 9.72 -4.96 -13.52
N ALA A 161 8.71 -4.11 -13.67
CA ALA A 161 7.30 -4.49 -13.87
C ALA A 161 6.97 -5.22 -15.19
N SER A 162 7.95 -5.54 -16.05
CA SER A 162 7.72 -6.18 -17.35
C SER A 162 7.76 -7.72 -17.30
N GLN A 163 7.76 -8.32 -16.12
CA GLN A 163 7.83 -9.79 -15.94
C GLN A 163 6.69 -10.32 -15.06
N CYS A 164 5.50 -9.74 -15.20
CA CYS A 164 4.25 -10.22 -14.59
C CYS A 164 3.19 -10.43 -15.68
#